data_AF-A0A2H0RZ49-F1
#
_entry.id   AF-A0A2H0RZ49-F1
#
_cell.length_a   1.000
_cell.length_b   1.000
_cell.length_c   1.000
_cell.angle_alpha   90.00
_cell.angle_beta   90.00
_cell.angle_gamma   90.00
#
_symmetry.space_group_name_H-M   'P 1'
#
loop_
_entity.id
_entity.type
_entity.pdbx_description
1 polymer ?
#
loop_
_entity_poly.entity_id
_entity_poly.type
_entity_poly.pdbx_seq_one_letter_code
_entity_poly.pdbx_strand_id
1 'polypeptide(L)' 'MDPKELLREAEKLSDQLQKTRLAVRLGKEKNTAKCRDLQKKHARIHSVLREKELETTLSSSSI' A
#
# COMPACT_ATOMS: atom_id res chain seq x y z
N MET A 1 5.64 13.73 -1.50
CA MET A 1 6.13 12.61 -0.67
C MET A 1 7.27 11.92 -1.37
N ASP A 2 8.31 11.61 -0.60
CA ASP A 2 9.48 10.84 -1.04
C ASP A 2 9.06 9.38 -1.32
N PRO A 3 9.46 8.75 -2.44
CA PRO A 3 9.27 7.32 -2.68
C PRO A 3 9.65 6.43 -1.48
N LYS A 4 10.70 6.78 -0.72
CA LYS A 4 11.10 6.03 0.47
C LYS A 4 10.07 6.10 1.59
N GLU A 5 9.43 7.24 1.78
CA GLU A 5 8.34 7.39 2.76
C GLU A 5 7.11 6.59 2.34
N LEU A 6 6.77 6.61 1.05
CA LEU A 6 5.67 5.82 0.49
C LEU A 6 5.88 4.32 0.69
N LEU A 7 7.10 3.82 0.47
CA LEU A 7 7.44 2.41 0.73
C LEU A 7 7.28 2.03 2.21
N ARG A 8 7.76 2.87 3.14
CA ARG A 8 7.57 2.64 4.58
C ARG A 8 6.09 2.63 4.97
N GLU A 9 5.28 3.51 4.37
CA GLU A 9 3.84 3.53 4.62
C GLU A 9 3.16 2.27 4.06
N ALA A 10 3.57 1.79 2.88
CA ALA A 10 3.08 0.55 2.30
C ALA A 10 3.41 -0.66 3.19
N GLU A 11 4.65 -0.77 3.69
CA GLU A 11 5.06 -1.83 4.63
C GLU A 11 4.18 -1.81 5.90
N LYS A 12 3.99 -0.64 6.50
CA LYS A 12 3.13 -0.49 7.69
C LYS A 12 1.69 -0.91 7.42
N LEU A 13 1.13 -0.57 6.26
CA LEU A 13 -0.22 -0.97 5.86
C LEU A 13 -0.31 -2.47 5.59
N SER A 14 0.72 -3.08 5.02
CA SER A 14 0.81 -4.53 4.82
C SER A 14 0.80 -5.27 6.15
N ASP A 15 1.60 -4.83 7.12
CA ASP A 15 1.62 -5.40 8.48
C ASP A 15 0.25 -5.28 9.17
N GLN A 16 -0.37 -4.11 9.08
CA GLN A 16 -1.71 -3.89 9.63
C GLN A 16 -2.75 -4.79 8.96
N LEU A 17 -2.66 -4.97 7.64
CA LEU A 17 -3.54 -5.85 6.90
C LEU A 17 -3.37 -7.31 7.32
N GLN A 18 -2.14 -7.79 7.49
CA GLN A 18 -1.87 -9.15 7.97
C GLN A 18 -2.44 -9.37 9.37
N LYS A 19 -2.18 -8.45 10.31
CA LYS A 19 -2.73 -8.50 11.67
C LYS A 19 -4.26 -8.49 11.67
N THR A 20 -4.87 -7.65 10.85
CA THR A 20 -6.33 -7.54 10.76
C THR A 20 -6.93 -8.81 10.14
N ARG A 21 -6.33 -9.37 9.09
CA ARG A 21 -6.74 -10.65 8.49
C ARG A 21 -6.70 -11.79 9.49
N LEU A 22 -5.64 -11.85 10.32
CA LEU A 22 -5.52 -12.84 11.37
C LEU A 22 -6.62 -12.65 12.43
N ALA A 23 -6.85 -11.42 12.89
CA ALA A 23 -7.90 -11.12 13.86
C ALA A 23 -9.30 -11.50 13.34
N VAL A 24 -9.60 -11.23 12.06
CA VAL A 24 -10.84 -11.63 11.40
C VAL A 24 -10.96 -13.15 11.34
N ARG A 25 -9.89 -13.86 10.92
CA ARG A 25 -9.88 -15.32 10.84
C ARG A 25 -10.10 -15.98 12.21
N LEU A 26 -9.55 -15.39 13.27
CA LEU A 26 -9.72 -15.85 14.65
C LEU A 26 -11.06 -15.41 15.27
N GLY A 27 -11.93 -14.71 14.53
CA GLY A 27 -13.20 -14.18 15.04
C GLY A 27 -13.06 -13.04 16.05
N LYS A 28 -11.84 -12.51 16.25
CA LYS A 28 -11.53 -11.39 17.17
C LYS A 28 -11.88 -10.02 16.59
N GLU A 29 -12.06 -9.94 15.27
CA GLU A 29 -12.48 -8.73 14.56
C GLU A 29 -13.66 -9.09 13.65
N LYS A 30 -14.80 -8.40 13.83
CA LYS A 30 -16.01 -8.62 13.03
C LYS A 30 -16.08 -7.66 11.84
N ASN A 31 -15.30 -6.58 11.88
CA ASN A 31 -15.27 -5.58 10.82
C ASN A 31 -14.33 -6.01 9.69
N THR A 32 -14.88 -6.77 8.74
CA THR A 32 -14.17 -7.19 7.52
C THR A 32 -13.91 -6.02 6.55
N ALA A 33 -14.68 -4.93 6.63
CA ALA A 33 -14.47 -3.74 5.79
C ALA A 33 -13.11 -3.08 6.05
N LYS A 34 -12.60 -3.17 7.28
CA LYS A 34 -11.27 -2.70 7.66
C LYS A 34 -10.15 -3.34 6.82
N CYS A 35 -10.24 -4.65 6.53
CA CYS A 35 -9.30 -5.32 5.63
C CYS A 35 -9.36 -4.73 4.21
N ARG A 36 -10.58 -4.48 3.70
CA ARG A 36 -10.79 -3.93 2.36
C ARG A 36 -10.23 -2.52 2.24
N ASP A 37 -10.38 -1.70 3.28
CA ASP A 37 -9.86 -0.33 3.29
C ASP A 37 -8.34 -0.30 3.37
N LEU A 38 -7.72 -1.17 4.19
CA LEU A 38 -6.27 -1.33 4.23
C LEU A 38 -5.72 -1.79 2.88
N GLN A 39 -6.39 -2.73 2.20
CA GLN A 39 -6.01 -3.15 0.84
C GLN A 39 -6.08 -1.99 -0.16
N LYS A 40 -7.15 -1.19 -0.15
CA LYS A 40 -7.29 -0.03 -1.04
C LYS A 40 -6.18 0.99 -0.81
N LYS A 41 -5.87 1.30 0.45
CA LYS A 41 -4.79 2.24 0.80
C LYS A 41 -3.43 1.73 0.33
N HIS A 42 -3.13 0.46 0.57
CA HIS A 42 -1.89 -0.17 0.10
C HIS A 42 -1.78 -0.11 -1.43
N ALA A 43 -2.85 -0.50 -2.15
CA ALA A 43 -2.87 -0.43 -3.61
C ALA A 43 -2.66 0.99 -4.15
N ARG A 44 -3.26 2.00 -3.51
CA ARG A 44 -3.12 3.40 -3.91
C ARG A 44 -1.67 3.89 -3.80
N ILE A 45 -0.95 3.51 -2.75
CA ILE A 45 0.46 3.86 -2.60
C ILE A 45 1.30 3.23 -3.72
N HIS A 46 1.07 1.97 -4.04
CA HIS A 46 1.75 1.30 -5.15
C HIS A 46 1.45 1.94 -6.51
N SER A 47 0.21 2.40 -6.74
CA SER A 47 -0.12 3.18 -7.94
C SER A 47 0.70 4.48 -8.03
N VAL A 48 0.79 5.24 -6.94
CA VAL A 48 1.59 6.48 -6.91
C VAL A 48 3.08 6.20 -7.09
N LEU A 49 3.61 5.14 -6.47
CA LEU A 49 5.00 4.71 -6.67
C LEU A 49 5.25 4.39 -8.16
N ARG A 50 4.33 3.65 -8.79
CA ARG A 50 4.44 3.30 -10.21
C ARG A 50 4.37 4.52 -11.14
N GLU A 51 3.48 5.47 -10.85
CA GLU A 51 3.42 6.73 -11.60
C GLU A 51 4.76 7.48 -11.54
N LYS A 52 5.38 7.55 -10.36
CA LYS A 52 6.70 8.17 -10.16
C LYS A 52 7.82 7.45 -10.88
N GLU A 53 7.80 6.12 -10.87
CA GLU A 53 8.75 5.29 -11.65
C GLU A 53 8.62 5.60 -13.14
N LEU A 54 7.39 5.67 -13.65
CA LEU A 54 7.12 5.96 -15.06
C LEU A 54 7.59 7.37 -15.45
N GLU A 55 7.31 8.39 -14.65
CA GLU A 55 7.82 9.77 -14.84
C GLU A 55 9.35 9.80 -14.94
N THR A 56 10.03 9.06 -14.05
CA THR A 56 11.50 8.97 -14.03
C THR A 56 12.03 8.31 -15.29
N THR A 57 11.41 7.20 -15.74
CA THR A 57 11.83 6.50 -16.96
C THR A 57 11.63 7.35 -18.22
N LEU A 58 10.48 8.00 -18.38
CA LEU A 58 10.19 8.86 -19.53
C LEU A 58 11.12 10.08 -19.60
N SER A 59 11.44 10.68 -18.45
CA SER A 59 12.40 11.77 -18.37
C SER A 59 13.83 11.35 -18.72
N SER A 60 14.20 10.09 -18.49
CA SER A 60 15.53 9.55 -18.82
C SER A 60 15.67 9.10 -20.29
N SER A 61 14.56 8.87 -20.99
CA SER A 61 14.54 8.44 -22.41
C SER A 61 14.38 9.58 -23.42
N SER A 62 14.34 10.84 -22.95
CA SER A 62 14.18 12.04 -23.79
C SER A 62 15.47 12.83 -24.01
N ILE A 63 16.63 12.19 -23.83
CA ILE A 63 17.99 12.71 -24.11
C ILE A 63 18.62 11.80 -25.16
#